data_AF-A0A843S0L0-F1
#
_entry.id   AF-A0A843S0L0-F1
#
_cell.length_a   1.000
_cell.length_b   1.000
_cell.length_c   1.000
_cell.angle_alpha   90.00
_cell.angle_beta   90.00
_cell.angle_gamma   90.00
#
_symmetry.space_group_name_H-M   'P 1'
#
loop_
_entity.id
_entity.type
_entity.pdbx_description
1 polymer ?
#
loop_
_entity_poly.entity_id
_entity_poly.type
_entity_poly.pdbx_seq_one_letter_code
_entity_poly.pdbx_strand_id
1 'polypeptide(L)'
;GELRDLGRLPCPMVRRKGERGFTRVSWDAALGLIADRIRASSPDRLGFYMTSRGQPNENYYAAQKMARAIGTNAIDNAARVCHAPSTAGLKEAVGVAATTCSYEDWIGSDLVVFIGSNVANSQPVSMKYLY
;
A
#
# COMPACT_ATOMS: atom_id res chain seq x y z
N GLY A 1 0.05 -22.81 -16.04
CA GLY A 1 0.83 -21.60 -16.35
C GLY A 1 1.28 -21.07 -15.02
N GLU A 2 2.56 -21.19 -14.71
CA GLU A 2 3.10 -21.36 -13.35
C GLU A 2 2.39 -20.58 -12.24
N LEU A 3 2.12 -19.28 -12.42
CA LEU A 3 1.40 -18.45 -11.45
C LEU A 3 -0.03 -18.89 -11.13
N ARG A 4 -0.77 -19.42 -12.12
CA ARG A 4 -2.12 -19.97 -11.92
C ARG A 4 -2.05 -21.27 -11.13
N ASP A 5 -1.01 -22.07 -11.36
CA ASP A 5 -0.78 -23.33 -10.66
C ASP A 5 -0.39 -23.05 -9.20
N LEU A 6 0.23 -21.89 -8.94
CA LEU A 6 0.48 -21.31 -7.62
C LEU A 6 -0.72 -20.53 -7.02
N GLY A 7 -1.91 -20.61 -7.62
CA GLY A 7 -3.15 -20.06 -7.06
C GLY A 7 -3.52 -18.63 -7.48
N ARG A 8 -2.88 -18.04 -8.49
CA ARG A 8 -3.29 -16.73 -9.02
C ARG A 8 -4.70 -16.79 -9.62
N LEU A 9 -5.60 -15.94 -9.13
CA LEU A 9 -6.95 -15.77 -9.69
C LEU A 9 -6.90 -14.96 -11.00
N PRO A 10 -7.38 -15.49 -12.14
CA PRO A 10 -7.27 -14.84 -13.44
C PRO A 10 -8.50 -13.99 -13.83
N CYS A 11 -9.56 -14.01 -13.02
CA CYS A 11 -10.82 -13.35 -13.31
C CYS A 11 -11.44 -12.77 -12.04
N PRO A 12 -12.23 -11.69 -12.16
CA PRO A 12 -13.02 -11.19 -11.05
C PRO A 12 -14.03 -12.24 -10.59
N MET A 13 -14.33 -12.22 -9.29
CA MET A 13 -15.33 -13.10 -8.70
C MET A 13 -16.21 -12.31 -7.72
N VAL A 14 -17.47 -12.68 -7.63
CA VAL A 14 -18.46 -12.08 -6.73
C VAL A 14 -19.00 -13.15 -5.81
N ARG A 15 -19.23 -12.78 -4.55
CA ARG A 15 -20.01 -13.58 -3.59
C ARG A 15 -21.20 -12.77 -3.13
N ARG A 16 -22.41 -13.26 -3.37
CA ARG A 16 -23.65 -12.62 -2.93
C ARG A 16 -24.06 -13.13 -1.55
N LYS A 17 -24.93 -12.37 -0.88
CA LYS A 17 -25.49 -12.74 0.42
C LYS A 17 -26.16 -14.11 0.32
N GLY A 18 -25.78 -15.03 1.20
CA GLY A 18 -26.30 -16.41 1.23
C GLY A 18 -25.54 -17.41 0.35
N GLU A 19 -24.63 -16.97 -0.53
CA GLU A 19 -23.83 -17.89 -1.34
C GLU A 19 -22.70 -18.55 -0.51
N ARG A 20 -22.52 -19.86 -0.75
CA ARG A 20 -21.47 -20.68 -0.12
C ARG A 20 -20.05 -20.37 -0.62
N GLY A 21 -19.92 -19.72 -1.77
CA GLY A 21 -18.63 -19.46 -2.40
C GLY A 21 -18.71 -18.31 -3.41
N PHE A 22 -17.60 -18.08 -4.11
CA PHE A 22 -17.49 -17.04 -5.12
C PHE A 22 -17.84 -17.58 -6.52
N THR A 23 -18.49 -16.76 -7.34
CA THR A 23 -18.79 -17.04 -8.74
C THR A 23 -17.98 -16.10 -9.64
N ARG A 24 -17.40 -16.64 -10.72
CA ARG A 24 -16.66 -15.85 -11.71
C ARG A 24 -17.60 -14.91 -12.47
N VAL A 25 -17.12 -13.70 -12.75
CA VAL A 25 -17.85 -12.69 -13.54
C VAL A 25 -16.91 -12.02 -14.54
N SER A 26 -17.46 -11.35 -15.55
CA SER A 26 -16.66 -10.50 -16.44
C SER A 26 -16.15 -9.25 -15.71
N TRP A 27 -15.14 -8.60 -16.27
CA TRP A 27 -14.66 -7.31 -15.77
C TRP A 27 -15.75 -6.24 -15.81
N ASP A 28 -16.52 -6.16 -16.90
CA ASP A 28 -17.62 -5.18 -17.01
C ASP A 28 -18.69 -5.40 -15.93
N ALA A 29 -19.05 -6.66 -15.66
CA ALA A 29 -20.01 -6.98 -14.61
C ALA A 29 -19.47 -6.64 -13.21
N ALA A 30 -18.19 -6.91 -12.96
CA ALA A 30 -17.56 -6.57 -11.68
C ALA A 30 -17.46 -5.06 -11.45
N LEU A 31 -16.98 -4.32 -12.45
CA LEU A 31 -16.81 -2.87 -12.38
C LEU A 31 -18.17 -2.15 -12.33
N GLY A 32 -19.15 -2.62 -13.10
CA GLY A 32 -20.53 -2.12 -13.06
C GLY A 32 -21.13 -2.27 -11.65
N LEU A 33 -21.02 -3.47 -11.06
CA LEU A 33 -21.49 -3.73 -9.70
C LEU A 33 -20.83 -2.79 -8.67
N ILE A 34 -19.51 -2.61 -8.73
CA ILE A 34 -18.78 -1.72 -7.82
C ILE A 34 -19.25 -0.26 -8.00
N ALA A 35 -19.35 0.20 -9.24
CA ALA A 35 -19.76 1.57 -9.55
C ALA A 35 -21.20 1.85 -9.09
N ASP A 36 -22.13 0.90 -9.28
CA ASP A 36 -23.50 1.02 -8.79
C ASP A 36 -23.56 1.14 -7.26
N ARG A 37 -22.73 0.37 -6.54
CA ARG A 37 -22.67 0.47 -5.07
C ARG A 37 -22.06 1.78 -4.58
N ILE A 38 -21.05 2.29 -5.27
CA ILE A 38 -20.47 3.60 -4.95
C ILE A 38 -21.51 4.70 -5.17
N ARG A 39 -22.22 4.69 -6.31
CA ARG A 39 -23.28 5.68 -6.63
C ARG A 39 -24.46 5.64 -5.66
N ALA A 40 -24.84 4.45 -5.20
CA ALA A 40 -25.93 4.27 -4.24
C ALA A 40 -25.52 4.59 -2.78
N SER A 41 -24.24 4.89 -2.52
CA SER A 41 -23.72 5.24 -1.20
C SER A 41 -23.52 6.76 -1.08
N SER A 42 -23.35 7.24 0.15
CA SER A 42 -22.88 8.59 0.43
C SER A 42 -21.36 8.61 0.71
N PRO A 43 -20.65 9.72 0.46
CA PRO A 43 -19.19 9.79 0.61
C PRO A 43 -18.68 9.47 2.02
N ASP A 44 -19.44 9.82 3.06
CA ASP A 44 -19.14 9.54 4.47
C ASP A 44 -19.16 8.04 4.83
N ARG A 45 -19.78 7.22 3.97
CA ARG A 45 -19.87 5.76 4.14
C ARG A 45 -18.87 4.99 3.28
N LEU A 46 -18.00 5.68 2.56
CA LEU A 46 -17.01 5.09 1.68
C LEU A 46 -15.60 5.25 2.27
N GLY A 47 -14.85 4.14 2.27
CA GLY A 47 -13.45 4.12 2.68
C GLY A 47 -12.62 3.33 1.67
N PHE A 48 -11.41 3.81 1.40
CA PHE A 48 -10.48 3.19 0.46
C PHE A 48 -9.17 2.86 1.16
N TYR A 49 -8.62 1.68 0.87
CA TYR A 49 -7.36 1.24 1.46
C TYR A 49 -6.45 0.69 0.37
N MET A 50 -5.19 1.13 0.36
CA MET A 50 -4.21 0.73 -0.62
C MET A 50 -3.06 -0.08 -0.01
N THR A 51 -2.57 -1.06 -0.75
CA THR A 51 -1.33 -1.77 -0.42
C THR A 51 -0.12 -0.97 -0.88
N SER A 52 0.98 -1.05 -0.13
CA SER A 52 2.28 -0.52 -0.55
C SER A 52 2.99 -1.44 -1.56
N ARG A 53 2.62 -2.73 -1.60
CA ARG A 53 3.34 -3.75 -2.37
C ARG A 53 2.93 -3.74 -3.83
N GLY A 54 3.94 -3.62 -4.71
CA GLY A 54 3.77 -3.79 -6.15
C GLY A 54 2.86 -2.74 -6.79
N GLN A 55 2.75 -1.54 -6.19
CA GLN A 55 1.97 -0.43 -6.71
C GLN A 55 2.91 0.75 -6.98
N PRO A 56 2.93 1.28 -8.22
CA PRO A 56 3.70 2.48 -8.55
C PRO A 56 3.00 3.74 -8.04
N ASN A 57 3.69 4.88 -8.07
CA ASN A 57 3.20 6.14 -7.49
C ASN A 57 1.94 6.67 -8.19
N GLU A 58 1.84 6.42 -9.50
CA GLU A 58 0.71 6.78 -10.34
C GLU A 58 -0.60 6.15 -9.84
N ASN A 59 -0.54 4.93 -9.31
CA ASN A 59 -1.71 4.26 -8.75
C ASN A 59 -2.21 4.97 -7.49
N TYR A 60 -1.31 5.37 -6.58
CA TYR A 60 -1.70 6.14 -5.39
C TYR A 60 -2.30 7.48 -5.79
N TYR A 61 -1.68 8.16 -6.75
CA TYR A 61 -2.14 9.45 -7.25
C TYR A 61 -3.54 9.35 -7.85
N ALA A 62 -3.78 8.35 -8.71
CA ALA A 62 -5.09 8.12 -9.32
C ALA A 62 -6.16 7.75 -8.28
N ALA A 63 -5.86 6.82 -7.38
CA ALA A 63 -6.80 6.36 -6.36
C ALA A 63 -7.19 7.46 -5.37
N GLN A 64 -6.22 8.26 -4.89
CA GLN A 64 -6.51 9.36 -3.97
C GLN A 64 -7.31 10.49 -4.65
N LYS A 65 -7.09 10.72 -5.95
CA LYS A 65 -7.92 11.62 -6.75
C LYS A 65 -9.33 11.10 -6.92
N MET A 66 -9.49 9.82 -7.25
CA MET A 66 -10.81 9.19 -7.38
C MET A 66 -11.61 9.31 -6.07
N ALA A 67 -11.01 8.95 -4.93
CA ALA A 67 -11.68 9.06 -3.62
C ALA A 67 -12.14 10.50 -3.32
N ARG A 68 -11.28 11.49 -3.57
CA ARG A 68 -11.60 12.91 -3.37
C ARG A 68 -12.62 13.44 -4.37
N ALA A 69 -12.59 12.97 -5.62
CA ALA A 69 -13.59 13.31 -6.62
C ALA A 69 -14.97 12.74 -6.30
N ILE A 70 -15.04 11.58 -5.64
CA ILE A 70 -16.27 11.02 -5.08
C ILE A 70 -16.76 11.85 -3.87
N GLY A 71 -15.91 12.68 -3.27
CA GLY A 71 -16.24 13.58 -2.17
C GLY A 71 -15.82 13.07 -0.79
N THR A 72 -14.95 12.05 -0.71
CA THR A 72 -14.44 11.53 0.56
C THR A 72 -12.92 11.70 0.70
N ASN A 73 -12.47 11.97 1.92
CA ASN A 73 -11.05 11.94 2.29
C ASN A 73 -10.65 10.64 3.00
N ALA A 74 -11.58 9.70 3.18
CA ALA A 74 -11.32 8.41 3.81
C ALA A 74 -10.57 7.47 2.85
N ILE A 75 -9.28 7.77 2.65
CA ILE A 75 -8.35 6.91 1.93
C ILE A 75 -7.05 6.79 2.71
N ASP A 76 -6.57 5.56 2.86
CA ASP A 76 -5.33 5.27 3.58
C ASP A 76 -4.52 4.15 2.91
N ASN A 77 -3.32 3.87 3.42
CA ASN A 77 -2.47 2.80 2.94
C ASN A 77 -1.64 2.15 4.07
N ALA A 78 -0.88 1.11 3.72
CA ALA A 78 -0.07 0.35 4.67
C ALA A 78 0.99 1.19 5.43
N ALA A 79 1.41 2.34 4.89
CA ALA A 79 2.37 3.22 5.55
C ALA A 79 1.84 3.83 6.86
N ARG A 80 0.51 3.90 7.06
CA ARG A 80 -0.05 4.37 8.33
C ARG A 80 0.43 3.55 9.51
N VAL A 81 0.48 2.23 9.36
CA VAL A 81 0.84 1.36 10.48
C VAL A 81 2.35 1.34 10.71
N CYS A 82 3.17 1.38 9.65
CA CYS A 82 4.62 1.19 9.78
C CYS A 82 5.46 2.48 9.79
N HIS A 83 4.98 3.59 9.23
CA HIS A 83 5.79 4.81 9.04
C HIS A 83 5.14 6.11 9.54
N ALA A 84 3.86 6.10 9.96
CA ALA A 84 3.24 7.33 10.49
C ALA A 84 3.98 7.91 11.71
N PRO A 85 4.42 7.11 12.71
CA PRO A 85 5.15 7.65 13.87
C PRO A 85 6.49 8.28 13.49
N SER A 86 7.28 7.63 12.63
CA SER A 86 8.57 8.16 12.18
C SER A 86 8.40 9.45 11.36
N THR A 87 7.35 9.52 10.54
CA THR A 87 7.00 10.71 9.75
C THR A 87 6.75 11.91 10.66
N ALA A 88 5.96 11.73 11.73
CA ALA A 88 5.67 12.78 12.70
C ALA A 88 6.93 13.20 13.48
N GLY A 89 7.67 12.22 14.04
CA GLY A 89 8.85 12.49 14.85
C GLY A 89 9.98 13.19 14.07
N LEU A 90 10.27 12.75 12.84
CA LEU A 90 11.28 13.41 12.00
C LEU A 90 10.84 14.81 11.56
N LYS A 91 9.54 14.99 11.25
CA LYS A 91 9.04 16.31 10.88
C LYS A 91 9.19 17.31 12.02
N GLU A 92 8.92 16.88 13.25
CA GLU A 92 9.08 17.69 14.45
C GLU A 92 10.55 17.97 14.78
N ALA A 93 11.41 16.93 14.74
CA ALA A 93 12.80 17.04 15.18
C ALA A 93 13.71 17.74 14.15
N VAL A 94 13.54 17.46 12.85
CA VAL A 94 14.46 17.91 11.78
C VAL A 94 13.76 18.59 10.61
N GLY A 95 12.44 18.81 10.69
CA GLY A 95 11.68 19.54 9.67
C GLY A 95 11.35 18.74 8.40
N VAL A 96 11.79 17.48 8.30
CA VAL A 96 11.59 16.61 7.12
C VAL A 96 10.84 15.34 7.53
N ALA A 97 9.85 14.94 6.73
CA ALA A 97 8.98 13.79 6.99
C ALA A 97 9.40 12.54 6.20
N ALA A 98 10.70 12.33 6.06
CA ALA A 98 11.29 11.29 5.21
C ALA A 98 12.70 10.91 5.70
N THR A 99 13.26 9.84 5.14
CA THR A 99 14.67 9.47 5.35
C THR A 99 15.59 10.62 4.93
N THR A 100 16.58 10.92 5.76
CA THR A 100 17.49 12.07 5.58
C THR A 100 18.83 11.71 4.96
N CYS A 101 19.11 10.42 4.76
CA CYS A 101 20.31 9.91 4.11
C CYS A 101 19.97 8.80 3.11
N SER A 102 20.95 8.44 2.31
CA SER A 102 20.94 7.35 1.34
C SER A 102 21.78 6.17 1.84
N TYR A 103 21.77 5.06 1.10
CA TYR A 103 22.69 3.94 1.38
C TYR A 103 24.14 4.26 1.01
N GLU A 104 24.39 5.23 0.12
CA GLU A 104 25.75 5.63 -0.22
C GLU A 104 26.45 6.28 0.98
N ASP A 105 25.70 7.02 1.79
CA ASP A 105 26.19 7.65 3.02
C ASP A 105 26.65 6.62 4.07
N TRP A 106 26.22 5.35 3.97
CA TRP A 106 26.67 4.30 4.88
C TRP A 106 28.12 3.90 4.58
N ILE A 107 28.55 4.02 3.32
CA ILE A 107 29.87 3.57 2.87
C ILE A 107 30.92 4.56 3.38
N GLY A 108 31.83 4.08 4.23
CA GLY A 108 32.85 4.92 4.85
C GLY A 108 32.40 5.65 6.12
N SER A 109 31.18 5.40 6.61
CA SER A 109 30.79 5.83 7.96
C SER A 109 31.62 5.09 9.01
N ASP A 110 32.22 5.82 9.96
CA ASP A 110 33.02 5.24 11.05
C ASP A 110 32.17 4.39 12.01
N LEU A 111 30.87 4.69 12.11
CA LEU A 111 29.93 4.00 12.99
C LEU A 111 28.50 4.04 12.42
N VAL A 112 27.87 2.86 12.37
CA VAL A 112 26.43 2.71 12.05
C VAL A 112 25.74 2.06 13.24
N VAL A 113 24.65 2.68 13.72
CA VAL A 113 23.87 2.20 14.87
C VAL A 113 22.47 1.81 14.44
N PHE A 114 22.04 0.59 14.76
CA PHE A 114 20.69 0.11 14.53
C PHE A 114 19.87 0.08 15.83
N ILE A 115 18.73 0.76 15.83
CA ILE A 115 17.79 0.76 16.96
C ILE A 115 16.43 0.29 16.43
N GLY A 116 15.87 -0.77 17.01
CA GLY A 116 14.57 -1.32 16.58
C GLY A 116 14.56 -1.89 15.17
N SER A 117 15.72 -2.33 14.64
CA SER A 117 15.87 -2.85 13.28
C SER A 117 16.51 -4.23 13.25
N ASN A 118 16.07 -5.08 12.31
CA ASN A 118 16.71 -6.36 11.96
C ASN A 118 17.09 -6.34 10.47
N VAL A 119 18.12 -5.54 10.14
CA VAL A 119 18.57 -5.27 8.76
C VAL A 119 18.95 -6.55 8.03
N ALA A 120 19.57 -7.52 8.71
CA ALA A 120 19.97 -8.79 8.09
C ALA A 120 18.78 -9.56 7.50
N ASN A 121 17.59 -9.47 8.10
CA ASN A 121 16.39 -10.13 7.61
C ASN A 121 15.55 -9.22 6.70
N SER A 122 15.38 -7.95 7.08
CA SER A 122 14.45 -7.04 6.40
C SER A 122 15.06 -6.30 5.21
N GLN A 123 16.38 -6.10 5.20
CA GLN A 123 17.13 -5.38 4.16
C GLN A 123 18.49 -6.07 3.91
N PRO A 124 18.50 -7.37 3.54
CA PRO A 124 19.71 -8.20 3.53
C PRO A 124 20.81 -7.68 2.59
N VAL A 125 20.45 -7.02 1.49
CA VAL A 125 21.44 -6.46 0.54
C VAL A 125 22.29 -5.36 1.19
N SER A 126 21.72 -4.59 2.12
CA SER A 126 22.44 -3.52 2.81
C SER A 126 23.58 -4.06 3.68
N MET A 127 23.49 -5.30 4.17
CA MET A 127 24.55 -5.94 4.96
C MET A 127 25.85 -6.14 4.18
N LYS A 128 25.81 -6.16 2.84
CA LYS A 128 27.01 -6.26 2.00
C LYS A 128 27.98 -5.09 2.20
N TYR A 129 27.48 -3.95 2.66
CA TYR A 129 28.24 -2.70 2.75
C TYR A 129 28.61 -2.31 4.19
N LEU A 130 28.42 -3.21 5.16
CA LEU A 130 28.65 -2.99 6.59
C LEU A 130 29.83 -3.83 7.13
N TYR A 131 30.92 -3.92 6.38
CA TYR A 131 32.14 -4.65 6.76
C TYR A 131 33.22 -3.75 7.37
#